data_AF-A0A4D7DQL9-F1
#
_entry.id   AF-A0A4D7DQL9-F1
#
_cell.length_a   1.000
_cell.length_b   1.000
_cell.length_c   1.000
_cell.angle_alpha   90.00
_cell.angle_beta   90.00
_cell.angle_gamma   90.00
#
_symmetry.space_group_name_H-M   'P 1'
#
loop_
_entity.id
_entity.type
_entity.pdbx_description
1 polymer ?
#
loop_
_entity_poly.entity_id
_entity_poly.type
_entity_poly.pdbx_seq_one_letter_code
_entity_poly.pdbx_strand_id
1 'polypeptide(L)'
;MSYSSQSEIPSTNSVEVLNVYRLVPIAEENDPRWVKDAPQGVVLVAARTAGDARIVASESQPDFPSANALPAEDVTTRFASAFRDDKLYTVIEVETGRTDLTRGVISLQTSPEPIKPQAV
;
A
#
# COMPACT_ATOMS: atom_id res chain seq x y z
N MET A 1 -25.81 -15.89 -47.42
CA MET A 1 -24.46 -15.81 -46.83
C MET A 1 -24.59 -15.24 -45.44
N SER A 2 -24.38 -16.05 -44.40
CA SER A 2 -24.44 -15.62 -43.00
C SER A 2 -23.02 -15.53 -42.45
N TYR A 3 -22.60 -14.35 -42.00
CA TYR A 3 -21.36 -14.19 -41.24
C TYR A 3 -21.68 -14.19 -39.75
N SER A 4 -21.57 -15.36 -39.12
CA SER A 4 -21.46 -15.46 -37.66
C SER A 4 -19.99 -15.31 -37.28
N SER A 5 -19.54 -14.06 -37.16
CA SER A 5 -18.25 -13.76 -36.54
C SER A 5 -18.46 -13.70 -35.03
N GLN A 6 -18.36 -14.86 -34.39
CA GLN A 6 -18.17 -14.92 -32.94
C GLN A 6 -16.72 -14.50 -32.69
N SER A 7 -16.51 -13.23 -32.38
CA SER A 7 -15.23 -12.72 -31.89
C SER A 7 -14.99 -13.30 -30.49
N GLU A 8 -14.41 -14.49 -30.42
CA GLU A 8 -13.74 -14.95 -29.21
C GLU A 8 -12.56 -14.01 -28.97
N ILE A 9 -12.80 -12.99 -28.13
CA ILE A 9 -11.72 -12.26 -27.48
C ILE A 9 -10.95 -13.30 -26.67
N PRO A 10 -9.68 -13.61 -26.98
CA PRO A 10 -8.88 -14.40 -26.07
C PRO A 10 -8.83 -13.59 -24.78
N SER A 11 -9.47 -14.11 -23.74
CA SER A 11 -9.29 -13.61 -22.39
C SER A 11 -7.84 -13.95 -22.05
N THR A 12 -6.90 -13.08 -22.45
CA THR A 12 -5.50 -13.26 -22.14
C THR A 12 -5.44 -13.29 -20.62
N ASN A 13 -5.32 -14.51 -20.08
CA ASN A 13 -5.06 -14.77 -18.68
C ASN A 13 -3.60 -14.33 -18.43
N SER A 14 -3.39 -13.02 -18.54
CA SER A 14 -2.12 -12.35 -18.38
C SER A 14 -1.83 -12.48 -16.91
N VAL A 15 -0.94 -13.41 -16.57
CA VAL A 15 -0.53 -13.56 -15.19
C VAL A 15 0.07 -12.21 -14.78
N GLU A 16 -0.58 -11.54 -13.83
CA GLU A 16 -0.20 -10.20 -13.43
C GLU A 16 1.19 -10.29 -12.80
N VAL A 17 2.17 -9.66 -13.44
CA VAL A 17 3.53 -9.58 -12.90
C VAL A 17 3.55 -8.46 -11.86
N LEU A 18 3.72 -8.85 -10.60
CA LEU A 18 3.76 -7.99 -9.44
C LEU A 18 5.13 -8.02 -8.78
N ASN A 19 5.40 -6.95 -8.03
CA ASN A 19 6.58 -6.80 -7.21
C ASN A 19 6.17 -6.71 -5.74
N VAL A 20 7.04 -7.15 -4.86
CA VAL A 20 6.88 -7.02 -3.42
C VAL A 20 7.59 -5.76 -2.96
N TYR A 21 6.84 -4.85 -2.37
CA TYR A 21 7.35 -3.63 -1.77
C TYR A 21 7.17 -3.67 -0.26
N ARG A 22 8.18 -3.18 0.47
CA ARG A 22 8.16 -2.99 1.90
C ARG A 22 8.12 -1.50 2.22
N LEU A 23 7.08 -1.06 2.89
CA LEU A 23 6.94 0.30 3.42
C LEU A 23 7.47 0.31 4.85
N VAL A 24 8.51 1.11 5.10
CA VAL A 24 9.17 1.23 6.41
C VAL A 24 9.00 2.65 6.94
N PRO A 25 8.56 2.83 8.19
CA PRO A 25 8.51 4.17 8.78
C PRO A 25 9.94 4.69 8.99
N ILE A 26 10.19 5.92 8.56
CA ILE A 26 11.49 6.59 8.68
C ILE A 26 11.46 7.82 9.58
N ALA A 27 10.26 8.30 9.93
CA ALA A 27 10.08 9.38 10.89
C ALA A 27 10.01 8.83 12.32
N GLU A 28 10.41 9.66 13.28
CA GLU A 28 10.31 9.34 14.71
C GLU A 28 8.85 9.18 15.14
N GLU A 29 8.58 8.36 16.15
CA GLU A 29 7.21 8.09 16.64
C GLU A 29 6.45 9.35 17.07
N ASN A 30 7.18 10.42 17.45
CA ASN A 30 6.63 11.71 17.87
C ASN A 30 6.59 12.77 16.74
N ASP A 31 6.85 12.41 15.48
CA ASP A 31 6.81 13.36 14.37
C ASP A 31 5.39 13.96 14.22
N PRO A 32 5.24 15.30 14.17
CA PRO A 32 3.93 15.95 14.09
C PRO A 32 3.17 15.65 12.78
N ARG A 33 3.82 15.07 11.78
CA ARG A 33 3.19 14.62 10.53
C ARG A 33 2.41 13.32 10.69
N TRP A 34 2.57 12.59 11.81
CA TRP A 34 1.70 11.47 12.13
C TRP A 34 0.27 11.98 12.40
N VAL A 35 -0.59 11.92 11.37
CA VAL A 35 -1.91 12.58 11.39
C VAL A 35 -2.87 11.97 12.41
N LYS A 36 -2.83 10.65 12.62
CA LYS A 36 -3.89 9.93 13.37
C LYS A 36 -3.38 9.01 14.48
N ASP A 37 -2.23 8.35 14.32
CA ASP A 37 -1.65 7.45 15.33
C ASP A 37 -0.16 7.25 15.07
N ALA A 38 0.53 6.68 16.07
CA ALA A 38 1.89 6.16 16.00
C ALA A 38 2.15 5.38 14.69
N PRO A 39 3.42 5.27 14.24
CA PRO A 39 3.75 4.52 13.03
C PRO A 39 3.09 3.14 13.04
N GLN A 40 2.32 2.83 11.99
CA GLN A 40 1.60 1.55 11.83
C GLN A 40 2.54 0.35 11.62
N GLY A 41 3.86 0.57 11.75
CA GLY A 41 4.90 -0.43 11.57
C GLY A 41 5.25 -0.66 10.10
N VAL A 42 5.86 -1.80 9.81
CA VAL A 42 6.34 -2.15 8.46
C VAL A 42 5.24 -2.89 7.70
N VAL A 43 4.98 -2.47 6.46
CA VAL A 43 3.96 -3.11 5.59
C VAL A 43 4.61 -3.75 4.38
N LEU A 44 4.26 -5.00 4.07
CA LEU A 44 4.61 -5.65 2.81
C LEU A 44 3.39 -5.67 1.90
N VAL A 45 3.57 -5.22 0.66
CA VAL A 45 2.51 -5.16 -0.34
C VAL A 45 2.98 -5.74 -1.67
N ALA A 46 2.08 -6.43 -2.36
CA ALA A 46 2.23 -6.79 -3.76
C ALA A 46 1.63 -5.67 -4.61
N ALA A 47 2.44 -5.06 -5.47
CA ALA A 47 2.02 -3.95 -6.32
C ALA A 47 2.81 -3.91 -7.64
N ARG A 48 2.29 -3.19 -8.63
CA ARG A 48 2.96 -3.08 -9.95
C ARG A 48 4.19 -2.17 -9.91
N THR A 49 4.16 -1.16 -9.05
CA THR A 49 5.20 -0.13 -8.94
C THR A 49 5.27 0.40 -7.50
N ALA A 50 6.34 1.13 -7.17
CA ALA A 50 6.46 1.81 -5.88
C ALA A 50 5.35 2.85 -5.62
N GLY A 51 4.80 3.48 -6.68
CA GLY A 51 3.64 4.39 -6.54
C GLY A 51 2.37 3.62 -6.22
N ASP A 52 2.15 2.50 -6.91
CA ASP A 52 1.02 1.60 -6.67
C ASP A 52 1.07 1.00 -5.26
N ALA A 53 2.26 0.66 -4.77
CA ALA A 53 2.49 0.16 -3.41
C ALA A 53 1.96 1.11 -2.32
N ARG A 54 2.17 2.43 -2.49
CA ARG A 54 1.63 3.44 -1.55
C ARG A 54 0.11 3.47 -1.57
N ILE A 55 -0.51 3.29 -2.74
CA ILE A 55 -1.97 3.24 -2.88
C ILE A 55 -2.50 1.99 -2.19
N VAL A 56 -1.94 0.82 -2.50
CA VAL A 56 -2.32 -0.48 -1.89
C VAL A 56 -2.22 -0.42 -0.37
N ALA A 57 -1.12 0.10 0.17
CA ALA A 57 -0.95 0.25 1.61
C ALA A 57 -1.98 1.22 2.23
N SER A 58 -2.27 2.33 1.55
CA SER A 58 -3.28 3.31 2.00
C SER A 58 -4.69 2.71 2.03
N GLU A 59 -5.04 1.90 1.02
CA GLU A 59 -6.35 1.24 0.89
C GLU A 59 -6.58 0.19 1.98
N SER A 60 -5.52 -0.40 2.52
CA SER A 60 -5.59 -1.45 3.54
C SER A 60 -5.56 -0.92 4.98
N GLN A 61 -5.41 0.39 5.19
CA GLN A 61 -5.38 0.95 6.54
C GLN A 61 -6.74 0.72 7.23
N PRO A 62 -6.81 -0.03 8.36
CA PRO A 62 -8.06 -0.54 8.94
C PRO A 62 -8.98 0.51 9.59
N ASP A 63 -8.73 1.80 9.36
CA ASP A 63 -9.46 2.91 9.99
C ASP A 63 -9.85 4.00 8.99
N PHE A 64 -10.37 3.57 7.83
CA PHE A 64 -11.27 4.41 7.05
C PHE A 64 -12.65 4.32 7.73
N PRO A 65 -13.11 5.34 8.48
CA PRO A 65 -14.50 5.39 8.85
C PRO A 65 -15.32 5.43 7.55
N SER A 66 -16.08 4.36 7.27
CA SER A 66 -17.19 4.43 6.33
C SER A 66 -18.03 5.63 6.77
N ALA A 67 -18.00 6.68 5.95
CA ALA A 67 -18.54 7.99 6.26
C ALA A 67 -20.02 7.86 6.67
N ASN A 68 -20.28 7.87 7.98
CA ASN A 68 -21.55 8.34 8.53
C ASN A 68 -21.43 9.83 8.88
N ALA A 69 -20.60 10.56 8.13
CA ALA A 69 -20.36 11.99 8.30
C ALA A 69 -21.50 12.76 7.64
N LEU A 70 -22.13 13.64 8.42
CA LEU A 70 -23.17 14.55 7.95
C LEU A 70 -22.60 15.50 6.87
N PRO A 71 -23.38 15.89 5.86
CA PRO A 71 -22.89 16.46 4.59
C PRO A 71 -22.30 17.89 4.67
N ALA A 72 -22.00 18.42 5.86
CA ALA A 72 -21.72 19.85 6.04
C ALA A 72 -20.45 20.19 6.85
N GLU A 73 -19.60 19.22 7.20
CA GLU A 73 -18.31 19.55 7.81
C GLU A 73 -17.20 19.46 6.76
N ASP A 74 -16.75 20.65 6.37
CA ASP A 74 -15.48 20.98 5.72
C ASP A 74 -14.56 19.76 5.48
N VAL A 75 -14.61 19.20 4.26
CA VAL A 75 -13.70 18.14 3.79
C VAL A 75 -12.32 18.70 3.48
N THR A 76 -11.69 19.32 4.47
CA THR A 76 -10.30 19.76 4.38
C THR A 76 -9.42 18.51 4.39
N THR A 77 -8.93 18.10 3.21
CA THR A 77 -7.64 17.44 2.91
C THR A 77 -6.87 16.73 4.06
N ARG A 78 -7.53 15.99 4.95
CA ARG A 78 -6.94 15.34 6.14
C ARG A 78 -7.03 13.82 6.12
N PHE A 79 -7.38 13.23 4.98
CA PHE A 79 -7.31 11.77 4.75
C PHE A 79 -6.08 11.37 3.93
N ALA A 80 -4.97 12.10 4.06
CA ALA A 80 -3.70 11.64 3.53
C ALA A 80 -3.20 10.50 4.45
N SER A 81 -3.34 9.25 4.01
CA SER A 81 -2.71 8.11 4.70
C SER A 81 -1.20 8.36 4.82
N ALA A 82 -0.63 8.08 5.99
CA ALA A 82 0.80 8.26 6.24
C ALA A 82 1.68 7.51 5.23
N PHE A 83 1.20 6.39 4.68
CA PHE A 83 1.88 5.63 3.63
C PHE A 83 2.12 6.41 2.32
N ARG A 84 1.39 7.52 2.11
CA ARG A 84 1.59 8.39 0.94
C ARG A 84 2.70 9.41 1.14
N ASP A 85 3.08 9.71 2.39
CA ASP A 85 4.07 10.71 2.72
C ASP A 85 5.49 10.12 2.66
N ASP A 86 6.32 10.60 1.73
CA ASP A 86 7.70 10.13 1.56
C ASP A 86 8.62 10.50 2.73
N LYS A 87 8.20 11.44 3.60
CA LYS A 87 8.92 11.82 4.82
C LYS A 87 8.57 10.94 6.01
N LEU A 88 7.43 10.25 5.97
CA LEU A 88 7.02 9.31 7.00
C LEU A 88 7.39 7.88 6.64
N TYR A 89 7.21 7.49 5.38
CA TYR A 89 7.51 6.14 4.89
C TYR A 89 8.43 6.13 3.67
N THR A 90 9.41 5.24 3.74
CA THR A 90 10.17 4.84 2.56
C THR A 90 9.59 3.58 1.95
N VAL A 91 9.68 3.45 0.63
CA VAL A 91 9.24 2.27 -0.13
C VAL A 91 10.48 1.56 -0.64
N ILE A 92 10.67 0.31 -0.22
CA ILE A 92 11.80 -0.54 -0.59
C ILE A 92 11.26 -1.68 -1.45
N GLU A 93 11.79 -1.84 -2.65
CA GLU A 93 11.51 -3.03 -3.47
C GLU A 93 12.28 -4.23 -2.88
N VAL A 94 11.53 -5.27 -2.52
CA VAL A 94 12.09 -6.49 -1.91
C VAL A 94 12.25 -7.60 -2.95
N GLU A 95 11.27 -7.72 -3.84
CA GLU A 95 11.23 -8.77 -4.84
C GLU A 95 10.48 -8.27 -6.08
N THR A 96 10.83 -8.77 -7.25
CA THR A 96 10.21 -8.36 -8.52
C THR A 96 9.87 -9.55 -9.40
N GLY A 97 8.96 -9.34 -10.34
CA GLY A 97 8.68 -10.34 -11.37
C GLY A 97 7.86 -11.53 -10.89
N ARG A 98 7.13 -11.39 -9.77
CA ARG A 98 6.29 -12.45 -9.20
C ARG A 98 4.97 -12.54 -9.96
N THR A 99 4.57 -13.75 -10.26
CA THR A 99 3.33 -14.05 -11.01
C THR A 99 2.34 -14.87 -10.18
N ASP A 100 2.76 -15.27 -8.99
CA ASP A 100 2.01 -16.07 -8.02
C ASP A 100 1.38 -15.21 -6.90
N LEU A 101 1.47 -13.88 -7.02
CA LEU A 101 0.93 -12.93 -6.05
C LEU A 101 -0.34 -12.25 -6.58
N THR A 102 -1.21 -11.83 -5.65
CA THR A 102 -2.34 -10.95 -5.92
C THR A 102 -2.05 -9.57 -5.39
N ARG A 103 -2.36 -8.51 -6.16
CA ARG A 103 -2.17 -7.12 -5.73
C ARG A 103 -2.90 -6.87 -4.41
N GLY A 104 -2.18 -6.40 -3.39
CA GLY A 104 -2.74 -6.25 -2.05
C GLY A 104 -1.68 -6.25 -0.95
N VAL A 105 -2.12 -6.14 0.31
CA VAL A 105 -1.23 -6.28 1.46
C VAL A 105 -0.92 -7.75 1.69
N ILE A 106 0.37 -8.07 1.76
CA ILE A 106 0.89 -9.41 2.05
C ILE A 106 1.00 -9.59 3.56
N SER A 107 1.53 -8.58 4.27
CA SER A 107 1.73 -8.63 5.71
C SER A 107 1.86 -7.24 6.31
N LEU A 108 1.35 -7.09 7.53
CA LEU A 108 1.53 -5.90 8.36
C LEU A 108 2.26 -6.32 9.64
N GLN A 109 3.44 -5.75 9.87
CA GLN A 109 4.21 -5.98 11.09
C GLN A 109 4.16 -4.72 11.95
N THR A 110 3.37 -4.77 13.03
CA THR A 110 3.16 -3.64 13.96
C THR A 110 4.28 -3.45 14.98
N SER A 111 5.39 -4.16 14.85
CA SER A 111 6.55 -4.01 15.74
C SER A 111 7.74 -3.47 14.94
N PRO A 112 8.21 -2.24 15.23
CA PRO A 112 9.59 -1.91 14.93
C PRO A 112 10.42 -2.69 15.95
N GLU A 113 10.84 -3.92 15.64
CA GLU A 113 11.93 -4.50 16.42
C GLU A 113 13.09 -3.52 16.30
N PRO A 114 13.59 -2.95 17.41
CA PRO A 114 14.72 -2.05 17.33
C PRO A 114 15.87 -2.85 16.76
N ILE A 115 16.37 -2.42 15.60
CA ILE A 115 17.67 -2.82 15.07
C ILE A 115 18.68 -2.49 16.17
N LYS A 116 18.94 -3.45 17.07
CA LYS A 116 20.03 -3.34 18.02
C LYS A 116 21.29 -3.19 17.17
N PRO A 117 22.08 -2.12 17.31
CA PRO A 117 23.39 -2.10 16.69
C PRO A 117 24.13 -3.31 17.24
N GLN A 118 24.51 -4.23 16.34
CA GLN A 118 25.42 -5.31 16.70
C GLN A 118 26.76 -4.64 16.99
N ALA A 119 26.99 -4.35 18.27
CA ALA A 119 28.29 -3.88 18.74
C ALA A 119 29.31 -4.98 18.40
N VAL A 120 30.23 -4.65 17.51
CA VAL A 120 31.44 -5.43 17.19
C VAL A 120 32.50 -5.26 18.27
#